data_AF-A0A380TRQ0-F1
#
_entry.id   AF-A0A380TRQ0-F1
#
_cell.length_a   1.000
_cell.length_b   1.000
_cell.length_c   1.000
_cell.angle_alpha   90.00
_cell.angle_beta   90.00
_cell.angle_gamma   90.00
#
_symmetry.space_group_name_H-M   'P 1'
#
loop_
_entity.id
_entity.type
_entity.pdbx_description
1 polymer ?
#
loop_
_entity_poly.entity_id
_entity_poly.type
_entity_poly.pdbx_seq_one_letter_code
_entity_poly.pdbx_strand_id
1 'polypeptide(L)'
;MFYVIILNIICNRSINRSVNQSISQSVNQSISQSVNQSISQSVNQSISQSVNQSISQSVNQSIKIYQIFYNEETRNQIDPRYIPLDNTHSPKPEWFEFYPIKSFLDNNELEDNTYYGFLSPRFYEKTGVSAEQLIAIIQEKSQDNIDVFLSSLGFGSIAYYQNLFEQGGVAHPDLKELSQQALNKMGVCINLDELVSSSYNTAYCNYIIGNKRYWHEWKILADKFYNLVENDTSELGERLRAKTSYHRGETAMRTFIQERLPSIILALNNFRTISFGREIHPQFLEPAKYEMCNYFKSRYTQTKDPLDLLVYKHIRHTILISTENK
;
A
#
# COMPACT_ATOMS: atom_id res chain seq x y z
N MET A 1 -90.92 9.74 16.19
CA MET A 1 -89.92 10.57 15.47
C MET A 1 -88.84 11.12 16.40
N PHE A 2 -89.18 11.78 17.52
CA PHE A 2 -88.20 12.31 18.49
C PHE A 2 -87.23 11.28 19.09
N TYR A 3 -87.72 10.09 19.45
CA TYR A 3 -86.90 9.04 20.09
C TYR A 3 -85.80 8.49 19.16
N VAL A 4 -86.10 8.35 17.86
CA VAL A 4 -85.15 7.88 16.84
C VAL A 4 -84.05 8.91 16.59
N ILE A 5 -84.39 10.21 16.59
CA ILE A 5 -83.42 11.29 16.42
C ILE A 5 -82.47 11.35 17.62
N ILE A 6 -82.97 11.23 18.85
CA ILE A 6 -82.14 11.21 20.07
C ILE A 6 -81.22 9.98 20.10
N LEU A 7 -81.72 8.79 19.78
CA LEU A 7 -80.90 7.58 19.68
C LEU A 7 -79.80 7.70 18.63
N ASN A 8 -80.09 8.30 17.47
CA ASN A 8 -79.11 8.50 16.41
C ASN A 8 -78.01 9.48 16.86
N ILE A 9 -78.37 10.59 17.53
CA ILE A 9 -77.40 11.57 18.06
C ILE A 9 -76.52 10.94 19.14
N ILE A 10 -77.09 10.17 20.07
CA ILE A 10 -76.35 9.49 21.14
C ILE A 10 -75.40 8.43 20.56
N CYS A 11 -75.89 7.61 19.62
CA CYS A 11 -75.11 6.57 18.98
C CYS A 11 -73.95 7.16 18.17
N ASN A 12 -74.21 8.22 17.39
CA ASN A 12 -73.19 8.90 16.61
C ASN A 12 -72.12 9.55 17.50
N ARG A 13 -72.50 10.20 18.62
CA ARG A 13 -71.54 10.71 19.61
C ARG A 13 -70.72 9.60 20.25
N SER A 14 -71.34 8.48 20.63
CA SER A 14 -70.64 7.35 21.26
C SER A 14 -69.63 6.71 20.31
N ILE A 15 -70.04 6.46 19.06
CA ILE A 15 -69.17 5.90 18.02
C ILE A 15 -68.02 6.86 17.73
N ASN A 16 -68.29 8.15 17.49
CA ASN A 16 -67.23 9.13 17.23
C ASN A 16 -66.22 9.22 18.38
N ARG A 17 -66.68 9.16 19.63
CA ARG A 17 -65.79 9.25 20.79
C ARG A 17 -64.93 8.00 20.94
N SER A 18 -65.54 6.81 20.81
CA SER A 18 -64.84 5.54 20.92
C SER A 18 -63.81 5.33 19.80
N VAL A 19 -64.17 5.66 18.56
CA VAL A 19 -63.30 5.53 17.40
C VAL A 19 -62.15 6.53 17.48
N ASN A 20 -62.41 7.79 17.81
CA ASN A 20 -61.34 8.79 17.95
C ASN A 20 -60.38 8.46 19.09
N GLN A 21 -60.87 7.98 20.25
CA GLN A 21 -59.99 7.55 21.34
C GLN A 21 -59.16 6.32 20.96
N SER A 22 -59.78 5.32 20.34
CA SER A 22 -59.11 4.08 19.98
C SER A 22 -58.04 4.32 18.91
N ILE A 23 -58.34 5.13 17.89
CA ILE A 23 -57.38 5.50 16.85
C ILE A 23 -56.26 6.36 17.44
N SER A 24 -56.59 7.38 18.24
CA SER A 24 -55.57 8.25 18.84
C SER A 24 -54.62 7.48 19.76
N GLN A 25 -55.13 6.56 20.59
CA GLN A 25 -54.31 5.74 21.47
C GLN A 25 -53.49 4.71 20.70
N SER A 26 -54.11 3.96 19.78
CA SER A 26 -53.41 2.93 19.01
C SER A 26 -52.32 3.54 18.13
N VAL A 27 -52.60 4.63 17.42
CA VAL A 27 -51.61 5.31 16.56
C VAL A 27 -50.49 5.89 17.40
N ASN A 28 -50.78 6.58 18.50
CA ASN A 28 -49.74 7.15 19.36
C ASN A 28 -48.87 6.06 20.01
N GLN A 29 -49.46 4.97 20.51
CA GLN A 29 -48.67 3.86 21.07
C GLN A 29 -47.84 3.16 20.00
N SER A 30 -48.44 2.85 18.85
CA SER A 30 -47.76 2.14 17.76
C SER A 30 -46.57 2.95 17.25
N ILE A 31 -46.78 4.23 16.97
CA ILE A 31 -45.72 5.11 16.46
C ILE A 31 -44.68 5.36 17.54
N SER A 32 -45.09 5.67 18.78
CA SER A 32 -44.13 5.92 19.86
C SER A 32 -43.27 4.71 20.16
N GLN A 33 -43.83 3.50 20.22
CA GLN A 33 -43.08 2.29 20.49
C GLN A 33 -42.20 1.88 19.31
N SER A 34 -42.76 1.82 18.09
CA SER A 34 -42.02 1.39 16.92
C SER A 34 -40.88 2.36 16.60
N VAL A 35 -41.12 3.67 16.59
CA VAL A 35 -40.09 4.67 16.29
C VAL A 35 -39.03 4.71 17.39
N ASN A 36 -39.43 4.72 18.67
CA ASN A 36 -38.43 4.75 19.75
C ASN A 36 -37.60 3.48 19.81
N GLN A 37 -38.18 2.29 19.65
CA GLN A 37 -37.40 1.05 19.64
C GLN A 37 -36.52 0.94 18.40
N SER A 38 -37.05 1.22 17.21
CA SER A 38 -36.29 1.11 15.96
C SER A 38 -35.12 2.07 15.94
N ILE A 39 -35.35 3.34 16.31
CA ILE A 39 -34.29 4.35 16.33
C ILE A 39 -33.32 4.05 17.46
N SER A 40 -33.79 3.76 18.67
CA SER A 40 -32.90 3.48 19.79
C SER A 40 -32.01 2.26 19.52
N GLN A 41 -32.54 1.16 18.98
CA GLN A 41 -31.75 -0.01 18.65
C GLN A 41 -30.82 0.22 17.46
N SER A 42 -31.31 0.79 16.35
CA SER A 42 -30.48 1.03 15.18
C SER A 42 -29.37 2.02 15.48
N VAL A 43 -29.66 3.11 16.17
CA VAL A 43 -28.66 4.12 16.56
C VAL A 43 -27.70 3.55 17.59
N ASN A 44 -28.17 2.87 18.64
CA ASN A 44 -27.26 2.30 19.64
C ASN A 44 -26.37 1.19 19.06
N GLN A 45 -26.88 0.33 18.18
CA GLN A 45 -26.06 -0.68 17.52
C GLN A 45 -25.08 -0.04 16.55
N SER A 46 -25.52 0.90 15.72
CA SER A 46 -24.67 1.57 14.74
C SER A 46 -23.58 2.38 15.43
N ILE A 47 -23.91 3.14 16.47
CA ILE A 47 -22.95 3.90 17.27
C ILE A 47 -22.04 2.95 18.05
N SER A 48 -22.57 1.94 18.76
CA SER A 48 -21.70 1.02 19.51
C SER A 48 -20.76 0.25 18.61
N GLN A 49 -21.20 -0.20 17.43
CA GLN A 49 -20.32 -0.87 16.47
C GLN A 49 -19.30 0.08 15.87
N SER A 50 -19.72 1.26 15.41
CA SER A 50 -18.80 2.24 14.83
C SER A 50 -17.81 2.79 15.86
N VAL A 51 -18.25 3.08 17.07
CA VAL A 51 -17.40 3.55 18.18
C VAL A 51 -16.50 2.42 18.67
N ASN A 52 -16.99 1.19 18.86
CA ASN A 52 -16.11 0.08 19.25
C ASN A 52 -15.11 -0.29 18.16
N GLN A 53 -15.48 -0.22 16.87
CA GLN A 53 -14.53 -0.40 15.77
C GLN A 53 -13.52 0.75 15.70
N SER A 54 -13.97 2.00 15.85
CA SER A 54 -13.08 3.16 15.84
C SER A 54 -12.14 3.17 17.04
N ILE A 55 -12.65 2.82 18.23
CA ILE A 55 -11.87 2.71 19.45
C ILE A 55 -10.91 1.54 19.33
N SER A 56 -11.34 0.34 18.92
CA SER A 56 -10.45 -0.82 18.74
C SER A 56 -9.41 -0.63 17.63
N GLN A 57 -9.70 0.14 16.59
CA GLN A 57 -8.69 0.58 15.62
C GLN A 57 -7.76 1.65 16.19
N SER A 58 -8.24 2.49 17.11
CA SER A 58 -7.41 3.43 17.88
C SER A 58 -6.66 2.79 19.06
N VAL A 59 -6.89 1.50 19.35
CA VAL A 59 -6.09 0.74 20.33
C VAL A 59 -4.72 0.46 19.71
N ASN A 60 -3.77 1.33 20.04
CA ASN A 60 -2.32 1.22 19.85
C ASN A 60 -1.88 0.41 18.63
N GLN A 61 -1.87 1.07 17.47
CA GLN A 61 -1.20 0.54 16.30
C GLN A 61 0.28 0.31 16.61
N SER A 62 0.70 -0.96 16.59
CA SER A 62 2.06 -1.34 16.95
C SER A 62 3.01 -1.16 15.77
N ILE A 63 4.27 -0.89 16.04
CA ILE A 63 5.30 -0.68 15.02
C ILE A 63 6.46 -1.61 15.33
N LYS A 64 6.75 -2.53 14.41
CA LYS A 64 7.85 -3.50 14.50
C LYS A 64 8.77 -3.33 13.29
N ILE A 65 9.81 -2.52 13.46
CA ILE A 65 10.82 -2.32 12.43
C ILE A 65 11.99 -3.25 12.71
N TYR A 66 12.23 -4.18 11.81
CA TYR A 66 13.38 -5.07 11.81
C TYR A 66 14.51 -4.45 10.99
N GLN A 67 15.72 -4.39 11.54
CA GLN A 67 16.90 -4.02 10.78
C GLN A 67 17.77 -5.26 10.57
N ILE A 68 18.00 -5.61 9.31
CA ILE A 68 18.79 -6.76 8.90
C ILE A 68 20.26 -6.45 9.19
N PHE A 69 21.03 -7.40 9.74
CA PHE A 69 22.48 -7.27 9.90
C PHE A 69 23.22 -8.48 9.30
N TYR A 70 24.45 -8.23 8.88
CA TYR A 70 25.29 -9.21 8.16
C TYR A 70 26.56 -9.59 8.93
N ASN A 71 26.90 -8.82 9.98
CA ASN A 71 28.06 -9.01 10.83
C ASN A 71 27.89 -8.22 12.14
N GLU A 72 28.82 -8.37 13.08
CA GLU A 72 28.79 -7.65 14.35
C GLU A 72 28.88 -6.12 14.18
N GLU A 73 29.57 -5.63 13.14
CA GLU A 73 29.63 -4.19 12.86
C GLU A 73 28.23 -3.62 12.56
N THR A 74 27.54 -4.20 11.57
CA THR A 74 26.18 -3.78 11.20
C THR A 74 25.16 -4.05 12.30
N ARG A 75 25.38 -5.06 13.14
CA ARG A 75 24.56 -5.33 14.33
C ARG A 75 24.69 -4.23 15.38
N ASN A 76 25.91 -3.77 15.66
CA ASN A 76 26.18 -2.74 16.65
C ASN A 76 25.72 -1.34 16.22
N GLN A 77 25.40 -1.14 14.94
CA GLN A 77 24.85 0.10 14.40
C GLN A 77 23.32 0.19 14.49
N ILE A 78 22.64 -0.88 14.93
CA ILE A 78 21.17 -0.91 14.99
C ILE A 78 20.67 0.06 16.07
N ASP A 79 19.74 0.95 15.71
CA ASP A 79 19.07 1.82 16.67
C ASP A 79 18.27 0.99 17.68
N PRO A 80 18.31 1.28 18.99
CA PRO A 80 17.58 0.51 20.00
C PRO A 80 16.06 0.42 19.80
N ARG A 81 15.47 1.30 18.96
CA ARG A 81 14.04 1.24 18.59
C ARG A 81 13.74 0.19 17.53
N TYR A 82 14.75 -0.36 16.88
CA TYR A 82 14.61 -1.41 15.87
C TYR A 82 14.93 -2.78 16.45
N ILE A 83 14.35 -3.80 15.85
CA ILE A 83 14.53 -5.20 16.21
C ILE A 83 15.62 -5.79 15.30
N PRO A 84 16.69 -6.37 15.85
CA PRO A 84 17.72 -6.98 15.02
C PRO A 84 17.20 -8.22 14.28
N LEU A 85 17.47 -8.31 12.97
CA LEU A 85 17.17 -9.49 12.15
C LEU A 85 18.46 -10.08 11.57
N ASP A 86 18.81 -11.28 12.02
CA ASP A 86 20.08 -11.93 11.70
C ASP A 86 20.09 -12.48 10.27
N ASN A 87 21.11 -12.09 9.49
CA ASN A 87 21.41 -12.65 8.18
C ASN A 87 22.89 -13.08 8.05
N THR A 88 23.62 -13.25 9.16
CA THR A 88 25.05 -13.59 9.22
C THR A 88 25.36 -14.98 8.66
N HIS A 89 24.46 -15.95 8.88
CA HIS A 89 24.60 -17.35 8.44
C HIS A 89 23.50 -17.75 7.48
N SER A 90 23.12 -16.85 6.57
CA SER A 90 22.08 -17.13 5.58
C SER A 90 22.45 -18.36 4.73
N PRO A 91 21.55 -19.34 4.56
CA PRO A 91 21.76 -20.45 3.63
C PRO A 91 21.65 -20.01 2.16
N LYS A 92 21.20 -18.77 1.92
CA LYS A 92 20.92 -18.18 0.61
C LYS A 92 21.46 -16.74 0.54
N PRO A 93 22.77 -16.51 0.78
CA PRO A 93 23.35 -15.16 0.84
C PRO A 93 23.19 -14.37 -0.47
N GLU A 94 23.08 -15.08 -1.60
CA GLU A 94 22.89 -14.53 -2.94
C GLU A 94 21.52 -13.89 -3.19
N TRP A 95 20.61 -13.98 -2.20
CA TRP A 95 19.30 -13.35 -2.18
C TRP A 95 19.26 -12.07 -1.34
N PHE A 96 20.37 -11.70 -0.67
CA PHE A 96 20.51 -10.46 0.11
C PHE A 96 19.36 -10.28 1.13
N GLU A 97 18.74 -9.09 1.20
CA GLU A 97 17.62 -8.83 2.11
C GLU A 97 16.34 -9.58 1.76
N PHE A 98 16.19 -10.13 0.56
CA PHE A 98 14.96 -10.86 0.19
C PHE A 98 14.76 -12.12 1.03
N TYR A 99 15.82 -12.89 1.23
CA TYR A 99 15.76 -14.16 1.96
C TYR A 99 15.41 -14.01 3.45
N PRO A 100 16.05 -13.16 4.27
CA PRO A 100 15.70 -13.03 5.68
C PRO A 100 14.27 -12.51 5.87
N ILE A 101 13.74 -11.68 4.97
CA ILE A 101 12.32 -11.25 5.00
C ILE A 101 11.41 -12.45 4.75
N LYS A 102 11.66 -13.19 3.66
CA LYS A 102 10.89 -14.39 3.33
C LYS A 102 10.93 -15.41 4.48
N SER A 103 12.13 -15.70 4.99
CA SER A 103 12.34 -16.63 6.11
C SER A 103 11.63 -16.15 7.38
N PHE A 104 11.62 -14.85 7.68
CA PHE A 104 10.85 -14.33 8.80
C PHE A 104 9.35 -14.60 8.63
N LEU A 105 8.80 -14.30 7.45
CA LEU A 105 7.37 -14.50 7.14
C LEU A 105 6.97 -15.98 7.04
N ASP A 106 7.91 -16.88 6.75
CA ASP A 106 7.69 -18.33 6.78
C ASP A 106 7.56 -18.88 8.21
N ASN A 107 8.22 -18.24 9.17
CA ASN A 107 8.37 -18.76 10.53
C ASN A 107 7.62 -17.96 11.61
N ASN A 108 6.97 -16.85 11.25
CA ASN A 108 6.28 -15.98 12.17
C ASN A 108 4.90 -15.59 11.64
N GLU A 109 3.90 -15.60 12.51
CA GLU A 109 2.60 -15.02 12.20
C GLU A 109 2.62 -13.51 12.51
N LEU A 110 2.16 -12.71 11.55
CA LEU A 110 2.05 -11.27 11.74
C LEU A 110 0.82 -10.92 12.58
N GLU A 111 1.03 -10.10 13.60
CA GLU A 111 -0.02 -9.53 14.42
C GLU A 111 -0.92 -8.57 13.63
N ASP A 112 -2.21 -8.56 13.98
CA ASP A 112 -3.14 -7.54 13.50
C ASP A 112 -2.78 -6.17 14.07
N ASN A 113 -3.27 -5.10 13.44
CA ASN A 113 -3.01 -3.69 13.85
C ASN A 113 -1.52 -3.36 14.08
N THR A 114 -0.63 -4.01 13.33
CA THR A 114 0.82 -3.82 13.45
C THR A 114 1.45 -3.51 12.10
N TYR A 115 2.28 -2.48 12.05
CA TYR A 115 3.15 -2.20 10.91
C TYR A 115 4.49 -2.91 11.06
N TYR A 116 4.93 -3.53 9.97
CA TYR A 116 6.21 -4.21 9.88
C TYR A 116 7.07 -3.53 8.82
N GLY A 117 8.35 -3.34 9.12
CA GLY A 117 9.36 -2.91 8.15
C GLY A 117 10.58 -3.82 8.27
N PHE A 118 11.24 -4.12 7.14
CA PHE A 118 12.47 -4.91 7.12
C PHE A 118 13.54 -4.14 6.37
N LEU A 119 14.36 -3.41 7.12
CA LEU A 119 15.24 -2.38 6.60
C LEU A 119 16.69 -2.88 6.48
N SER A 120 17.36 -2.42 5.44
CA SER A 120 18.81 -2.61 5.25
C SER A 120 19.60 -1.83 6.32
N PRO A 121 20.82 -2.25 6.70
CA PRO A 121 21.73 -1.44 7.51
C PRO A 121 21.92 -0.02 6.95
N ARG A 122 21.86 0.11 5.62
CA ARG A 122 22.08 1.36 4.89
C ARG A 122 20.83 2.23 4.76
N PHE A 123 19.75 1.94 5.49
CA PHE A 123 18.51 2.71 5.40
C PHE A 123 18.73 4.20 5.70
N TYR A 124 19.36 4.52 6.84
CA TYR A 124 19.65 5.90 7.20
C TYR A 124 20.60 6.56 6.21
N GLU A 125 21.68 5.88 5.82
CA GLU A 125 22.66 6.37 4.84
C GLU A 125 21.99 6.76 3.51
N LYS A 126 21.02 5.97 3.03
CA LYS A 126 20.38 6.25 1.73
C LYS A 126 19.22 7.24 1.83
N THR A 127 18.47 7.23 2.92
CA THR A 127 17.21 8.00 3.01
C THR A 127 17.34 9.28 3.81
N GLY A 128 18.36 9.40 4.67
CA GLY A 128 18.49 10.49 5.65
C GLY A 128 17.47 10.43 6.79
N VAL A 129 16.61 9.40 6.84
CA VAL A 129 15.52 9.29 7.83
C VAL A 129 15.99 8.46 9.02
N SER A 130 16.04 9.07 10.20
CA SER A 130 16.39 8.38 11.45
C SER A 130 15.28 7.44 11.94
N ALA A 131 15.61 6.54 12.86
CA ALA A 131 14.62 5.66 13.48
C ALA A 131 13.50 6.41 14.18
N GLU A 132 13.85 7.48 14.89
CA GLU A 132 12.90 8.37 15.55
C GLU A 132 11.96 9.06 14.55
N GLN A 133 12.51 9.62 13.47
CA GLN A 133 11.71 10.27 12.43
C GLN A 133 10.78 9.28 11.72
N LEU A 134 11.26 8.08 11.38
CA LEU A 134 10.44 7.06 10.74
C LEU A 134 9.26 6.66 11.63
N ILE A 135 9.52 6.38 12.91
CA ILE A 135 8.48 5.99 13.86
C ILE A 135 7.48 7.14 14.06
N ALA A 136 7.93 8.38 14.18
CA ALA A 136 7.07 9.55 14.28
C ALA A 136 6.15 9.71 13.05
N ILE A 137 6.69 9.55 11.83
CA ILE A 137 5.90 9.59 10.59
C ILE A 137 4.82 8.51 10.60
N ILE A 138 5.16 7.27 11.00
CA ILE A 138 4.20 6.17 11.05
C ILE A 138 3.11 6.46 12.08
N GLN A 139 3.50 6.90 13.29
CA GLN A 139 2.55 7.23 14.35
C GLN A 139 1.59 8.35 13.96
N GLU A 140 2.11 9.44 13.37
CA GLU A 140 1.30 10.58 12.93
C GLU A 140 0.29 10.15 11.86
N LYS A 141 0.74 9.44 10.83
CA LYS A 141 -0.07 9.16 9.63
C LYS A 141 -0.89 7.88 9.72
N SER A 142 -0.59 7.00 10.68
CA SER A 142 -1.38 5.78 10.90
C SER A 142 -2.86 6.08 11.19
N GLN A 143 -3.14 7.26 11.75
CA GLN A 143 -4.50 7.77 12.01
C GLN A 143 -5.33 7.93 10.73
N ASP A 144 -4.68 8.07 9.56
CA ASP A 144 -5.33 8.23 8.26
C ASP A 144 -5.65 6.89 7.57
N ASN A 145 -5.61 5.78 8.32
CA ASN A 145 -5.92 4.43 7.84
C ASN A 145 -5.03 4.04 6.63
N ILE A 146 -3.74 4.32 6.76
CA ILE A 146 -2.69 4.04 5.78
C ILE A 146 -2.33 2.54 5.82
N ASP A 147 -2.15 1.92 4.67
CA ASP A 147 -1.70 0.53 4.57
C ASP A 147 -0.17 0.42 4.51
N VAL A 148 0.47 1.32 3.75
CA VAL A 148 1.88 1.22 3.39
C VAL A 148 2.57 2.58 3.39
N PHE A 149 3.79 2.62 3.93
CA PHE A 149 4.69 3.76 3.93
C PHE A 149 5.88 3.47 3.00
N LEU A 150 6.16 4.40 2.10
CA LEU A 150 7.16 4.24 1.05
C LEU A 150 8.23 5.34 1.13
N SER A 151 9.49 4.95 1.12
CA SER A 151 10.57 5.91 0.86
C SER A 151 10.66 6.20 -0.65
N SER A 152 10.50 7.46 -1.04
CA SER A 152 10.69 7.95 -2.42
C SER A 152 12.17 8.14 -2.77
N LEU A 153 13.03 7.20 -2.38
CA LEU A 153 14.44 7.23 -2.75
C LEU A 153 14.58 7.29 -4.27
N GLY A 154 15.40 8.22 -4.79
CA GLY A 154 15.53 8.39 -6.24
C GLY A 154 14.28 8.97 -6.89
N PHE A 155 13.55 9.86 -6.20
CA PHE A 155 12.33 10.50 -6.68
C PHE A 155 12.40 11.00 -8.12
N GLY A 156 13.51 11.61 -8.54
CA GLY A 156 13.68 12.07 -9.93
C GLY A 156 13.52 10.94 -10.95
N SER A 157 14.07 9.76 -10.67
CA SER A 157 13.87 8.57 -11.52
C SER A 157 12.43 8.05 -11.44
N ILE A 158 11.84 8.01 -10.24
CA ILE A 158 10.43 7.62 -10.05
C ILE A 158 9.52 8.53 -10.85
N ALA A 159 9.77 9.84 -10.85
CA ALA A 159 8.98 10.85 -11.54
C ALA A 159 9.18 10.80 -13.05
N TYR A 160 10.41 10.64 -13.51
CA TYR A 160 10.75 10.69 -14.93
C TYR A 160 10.28 9.45 -15.70
N TYR A 161 10.69 8.24 -15.29
CA TYR A 161 10.35 7.01 -16.01
C TYR A 161 8.88 6.63 -15.80
N GLN A 162 8.26 5.94 -16.76
CA GLN A 162 6.86 5.50 -16.65
C GLN A 162 6.72 4.50 -15.50
N ASN A 163 7.70 3.59 -15.40
CA ASN A 163 7.84 2.66 -14.29
C ASN A 163 9.30 2.23 -14.07
N LEU A 164 9.54 1.51 -12.97
CA LEU A 164 10.87 1.03 -12.58
C LEU A 164 11.50 0.02 -13.54
N PHE A 165 10.68 -0.70 -14.33
CA PHE A 165 11.18 -1.68 -15.29
C PHE A 165 11.71 -0.98 -16.54
N GLU A 166 11.04 0.09 -16.99
CA GLU A 166 11.58 0.99 -18.01
C GLU A 166 12.90 1.61 -17.53
N GLN A 167 12.92 2.15 -16.30
CA GLN A 167 14.14 2.73 -15.71
C GLN A 167 15.29 1.73 -15.66
N GLY A 168 15.04 0.53 -15.14
CA GLY A 168 16.08 -0.49 -15.00
C GLY A 168 16.54 -1.04 -16.35
N GLY A 169 15.69 -1.00 -17.38
CA GLY A 169 16.01 -1.32 -18.76
C GLY A 169 17.15 -0.46 -19.34
N VAL A 170 17.33 0.77 -18.85
CA VAL A 170 18.43 1.65 -19.28
C VAL A 170 19.78 1.09 -18.87
N ALA A 171 19.88 0.51 -17.68
CA ALA A 171 21.12 -0.10 -17.18
C ALA A 171 21.25 -1.58 -17.61
N HIS A 172 20.12 -2.26 -17.77
CA HIS A 172 20.04 -3.69 -18.07
C HIS A 172 18.96 -3.93 -19.15
N PRO A 173 19.32 -3.92 -20.44
CA PRO A 173 18.35 -3.97 -21.55
C PRO A 173 17.30 -5.09 -21.44
N ASP A 174 17.71 -6.27 -20.98
CA ASP A 174 16.85 -7.45 -20.88
C ASP A 174 15.93 -7.45 -19.64
N LEU A 175 16.13 -6.53 -18.68
CA LEU A 175 15.46 -6.58 -17.38
C LEU A 175 13.94 -6.55 -17.49
N LYS A 176 13.40 -5.64 -18.31
CA LYS A 176 11.94 -5.50 -18.46
C LYS A 176 11.34 -6.75 -19.10
N GLU A 177 11.98 -7.26 -20.15
CA GLU A 177 11.51 -8.45 -20.86
C GLU A 177 11.53 -9.68 -19.94
N LEU A 178 12.65 -9.94 -19.27
CA LEU A 178 12.79 -11.04 -18.32
C LEU A 178 11.83 -10.91 -17.13
N SER A 179 11.58 -9.69 -16.66
CA SER A 179 10.57 -9.43 -15.62
C SER A 179 9.16 -9.79 -16.11
N GLN A 180 8.79 -9.39 -17.33
CA GLN A 180 7.47 -9.73 -17.90
C GLN A 180 7.32 -11.25 -18.08
N GLN A 181 8.35 -11.92 -18.60
CA GLN A 181 8.34 -13.38 -18.76
C GLN A 181 8.20 -14.09 -17.40
N ALA A 182 8.94 -13.63 -16.37
CA ALA A 182 8.83 -14.16 -15.02
C ALA A 182 7.42 -13.96 -14.43
N LEU A 183 6.85 -12.76 -14.56
CA LEU A 183 5.49 -12.46 -14.10
C LEU A 183 4.44 -13.34 -14.79
N ASN A 184 4.54 -13.51 -16.11
CA ASN A 184 3.67 -14.40 -16.88
C ASN A 184 3.75 -15.84 -16.38
N LYS A 185 4.97 -16.35 -16.16
CA LYS A 185 5.20 -17.72 -15.69
C LYS A 185 4.72 -17.94 -14.25
N MET A 186 4.74 -16.91 -13.42
CA MET A 186 4.16 -16.92 -12.07
C MET A 186 2.63 -16.74 -12.06
N GLY A 187 2.00 -16.56 -13.23
CA GLY A 187 0.56 -16.29 -13.35
C GLY A 187 0.15 -14.93 -12.80
N VAL A 188 1.03 -13.92 -12.90
CA VAL A 188 0.76 -12.55 -12.42
C VAL A 188 0.28 -11.71 -13.61
N CYS A 189 -1.00 -11.34 -13.60
CA CYS A 189 -1.64 -10.60 -14.69
C CYS A 189 -1.32 -9.10 -14.62
N ILE A 190 -0.21 -8.69 -15.25
CA ILE A 190 0.17 -7.29 -15.40
C ILE A 190 0.97 -7.10 -16.69
N ASN A 191 0.74 -5.99 -17.40
CA ASN A 191 1.53 -5.59 -18.56
C ASN A 191 2.49 -4.47 -18.16
N LEU A 192 3.81 -4.75 -18.18
CA LEU A 192 4.84 -3.78 -17.81
C LEU A 192 4.98 -2.61 -18.79
N ASP A 193 4.53 -2.76 -20.04
CA ASP A 193 4.54 -1.66 -21.03
C ASP A 193 3.41 -0.65 -20.78
N GLU A 194 2.30 -1.11 -20.21
CA GLU A 194 1.16 -0.28 -19.84
C GLU A 194 1.22 0.20 -18.38
N LEU A 195 2.09 -0.39 -17.57
CA LEU A 195 2.25 -0.02 -16.17
C LEU A 195 2.74 1.42 -16.05
N VAL A 196 1.98 2.24 -15.34
CA VAL A 196 2.35 3.61 -14.95
C VAL A 196 2.43 3.66 -13.43
N SER A 197 3.50 4.27 -12.92
CA SER A 197 3.77 4.35 -11.49
C SER A 197 4.23 5.76 -11.08
N SER A 198 4.05 6.07 -9.81
CA SER A 198 4.38 7.32 -9.13
C SER A 198 5.02 7.04 -7.77
N SER A 199 5.44 8.08 -7.06
CA SER A 199 5.96 7.98 -5.69
C SER A 199 5.02 7.27 -4.69
N TYR A 200 3.72 7.17 -5.00
CA TYR A 200 2.75 6.53 -4.12
C TYR A 200 2.63 5.01 -4.33
N ASN A 201 3.10 4.46 -5.44
CA ASN A 201 3.02 3.02 -5.72
C ASN A 201 4.34 2.45 -6.24
N THR A 202 5.44 3.14 -5.92
CA THR A 202 6.80 2.75 -6.30
C THR A 202 7.65 2.61 -5.05
N ALA A 203 8.39 1.52 -4.97
CA ALA A 203 9.43 1.34 -3.97
C ALA A 203 10.71 0.88 -4.64
N TYR A 204 11.83 1.51 -4.29
CA TYR A 204 13.15 0.99 -4.57
C TYR A 204 13.61 0.13 -3.40
N CYS A 205 13.97 -1.12 -3.69
CA CYS A 205 14.42 -2.07 -2.68
C CYS A 205 13.34 -2.30 -1.59
N ASN A 206 13.76 -2.77 -0.41
CA ASN A 206 12.87 -3.09 0.71
C ASN A 206 12.61 -1.90 1.65
N TYR A 207 12.59 -0.66 1.13
CA TYR A 207 12.31 0.55 1.93
C TYR A 207 10.83 0.81 2.09
N ILE A 208 10.17 -0.19 2.69
CA ILE A 208 8.73 -0.29 2.78
C ILE A 208 8.36 -0.70 4.19
N ILE A 209 7.37 -0.01 4.73
CA ILE A 209 6.73 -0.36 5.98
C ILE A 209 5.27 -0.61 5.65
N GLY A 210 4.80 -1.83 5.88
CA GLY A 210 3.45 -2.25 5.51
C GLY A 210 2.73 -2.92 6.67
N ASN A 211 1.41 -2.87 6.66
CA ASN A 211 0.60 -3.67 7.56
C ASN A 211 0.62 -5.17 7.17
N LYS A 212 -0.04 -6.01 7.98
CA LYS A 212 -0.19 -7.44 7.73
C LYS A 212 -0.69 -7.78 6.31
N ARG A 213 -1.65 -7.01 5.77
CA ARG A 213 -2.20 -7.22 4.42
C ARG A 213 -1.11 -7.07 3.36
N TYR A 214 -0.30 -6.02 3.45
CA TYR A 214 0.80 -5.81 2.52
C TYR A 214 1.80 -6.97 2.53
N TRP A 215 2.25 -7.39 3.71
CA TRP A 215 3.25 -8.46 3.81
C TRP A 215 2.72 -9.84 3.43
N HIS A 216 1.42 -10.07 3.57
CA HIS A 216 0.75 -11.25 3.02
C HIS A 216 0.86 -11.29 1.49
N GLU A 217 0.49 -10.21 0.80
CA GLU A 217 0.63 -10.12 -0.66
C GLU A 217 2.09 -10.19 -1.11
N TRP A 218 3.00 -9.58 -0.34
CA TRP A 218 4.43 -9.69 -0.57
C TRP A 218 4.90 -11.14 -0.52
N LYS A 219 4.50 -11.90 0.51
CA LYS A 219 4.88 -13.29 0.69
C LYS A 219 4.39 -14.16 -0.49
N ILE A 220 3.15 -13.98 -0.93
CA ILE A 220 2.59 -14.74 -2.07
C ILE A 220 3.45 -14.55 -3.32
N LEU A 221 3.77 -13.30 -3.67
CA LEU A 221 4.59 -13.03 -4.86
C LEU A 221 6.04 -13.49 -4.66
N ALA A 222 6.60 -13.29 -3.46
CA ALA A 222 7.95 -13.72 -3.12
C ALA A 222 8.12 -15.23 -3.22
N ASP A 223 7.17 -16.03 -2.73
CA ASP A 223 7.23 -17.50 -2.83
C ASP A 223 7.19 -17.96 -4.29
N LYS A 224 6.34 -17.35 -5.12
CA LYS A 224 6.28 -17.63 -6.56
C LYS A 224 7.61 -17.30 -7.25
N PHE A 225 8.17 -16.13 -6.96
CA PHE A 225 9.42 -15.68 -7.58
C PHE A 225 10.61 -16.52 -7.13
N TYR A 226 10.71 -16.80 -5.84
CA TYR A 226 11.73 -17.67 -5.28
C TYR A 226 11.68 -19.06 -5.91
N ASN A 227 10.49 -19.69 -5.97
CA ASN A 227 10.32 -21.01 -6.56
C ASN A 227 10.69 -21.02 -8.05
N LEU A 228 10.26 -20.01 -8.82
CA LEU A 228 10.64 -19.85 -10.22
C LEU A 228 12.17 -19.80 -10.37
N VAL A 229 12.84 -18.93 -9.61
CA VAL A 229 14.28 -18.73 -9.75
C VAL A 229 15.08 -19.93 -9.29
N GLU A 230 14.66 -20.64 -8.25
CA GLU A 230 15.43 -21.77 -7.71
C GLU A 230 15.22 -23.06 -8.50
N ASN A 231 14.00 -23.30 -9.01
CA ASN A 231 13.63 -24.62 -9.53
C ASN A 231 13.39 -24.65 -11.05
N ASP A 232 13.31 -23.51 -11.73
CA ASP A 232 13.07 -23.50 -13.17
C ASP A 232 14.35 -23.80 -13.96
N THR A 233 14.31 -24.89 -14.72
CA THR A 233 15.42 -25.35 -15.58
C THR A 233 15.31 -24.87 -17.03
N SER A 234 14.30 -24.07 -17.36
CA SER A 234 14.18 -23.45 -18.69
C SER A 234 15.17 -22.31 -18.88
N GLU A 235 15.33 -21.86 -20.12
CA GLU A 235 16.17 -20.70 -20.47
C GLU A 235 15.86 -19.47 -19.61
N LEU A 236 14.57 -19.22 -19.30
CA LEU A 236 14.18 -18.12 -18.43
C LEU A 236 14.81 -18.26 -17.03
N GLY A 237 14.69 -19.42 -16.39
CA GLY A 237 15.31 -19.68 -15.09
C GLY A 237 16.82 -19.49 -15.12
N GLU A 238 17.49 -19.97 -16.18
CA GLU A 238 18.94 -19.76 -16.37
C GLU A 238 19.28 -18.28 -16.48
N ARG A 239 18.56 -17.51 -17.31
CA ARG A 239 18.76 -16.06 -17.47
C ARG A 239 18.46 -15.27 -16.20
N LEU A 240 17.49 -15.69 -15.38
CA LEU A 240 17.22 -15.09 -14.08
C LEU A 240 18.39 -15.30 -13.09
N ARG A 241 19.04 -16.46 -13.16
CA ARG A 241 20.21 -16.77 -12.31
C ARG A 241 21.53 -16.25 -12.86
N ALA A 242 21.60 -15.95 -14.16
CA ALA A 242 22.79 -15.45 -14.83
C ALA A 242 23.22 -14.09 -14.27
N LYS A 243 24.54 -13.89 -14.18
CA LYS A 243 25.15 -12.63 -13.74
C LYS A 243 25.03 -11.57 -14.83
N THR A 244 24.78 -10.33 -14.42
CA THR A 244 24.88 -9.13 -15.24
C THR A 244 25.84 -8.14 -14.57
N SER A 245 26.50 -7.32 -15.40
CA SER A 245 27.38 -6.25 -14.95
C SER A 245 26.61 -5.17 -14.21
N TYR A 246 27.22 -4.66 -13.14
CA TYR A 246 26.71 -3.59 -12.29
C TYR A 246 27.86 -2.71 -11.81
N HIS A 247 27.59 -1.46 -11.42
CA HIS A 247 28.64 -0.50 -11.07
C HIS A 247 29.53 -0.89 -9.87
N ARG A 248 29.15 -1.94 -9.11
CA ARG A 248 29.94 -2.51 -7.99
C ARG A 248 30.42 -3.94 -8.23
N GLY A 249 30.30 -4.47 -9.45
CA GLY A 249 30.70 -5.84 -9.79
C GLY A 249 29.64 -6.59 -10.58
N GLU A 250 29.48 -7.88 -10.30
CA GLU A 250 28.50 -8.73 -10.98
C GLU A 250 27.47 -9.26 -9.99
N THR A 251 26.20 -9.15 -10.37
CA THR A 251 25.06 -9.67 -9.60
C THR A 251 24.07 -10.32 -10.54
N ALA A 252 23.32 -11.32 -10.08
CA ALA A 252 22.36 -12.03 -10.91
C ALA A 252 21.14 -11.16 -11.28
N MET A 253 20.55 -11.41 -12.45
CA MET A 253 19.36 -10.68 -12.93
C MET A 253 18.22 -10.71 -11.90
N ARG A 254 18.02 -11.83 -11.20
CA ARG A 254 17.01 -11.97 -10.13
C ARG A 254 17.08 -10.87 -9.08
N THR A 255 18.25 -10.35 -8.76
CA THR A 255 18.42 -9.31 -7.72
C THR A 255 17.83 -7.98 -8.18
N PHE A 256 17.95 -7.64 -9.47
CA PHE A 256 17.35 -6.43 -10.00
C PHE A 256 15.83 -6.55 -10.14
N ILE A 257 15.33 -7.76 -10.40
CA ILE A 257 13.90 -8.04 -10.48
C ILE A 257 13.26 -8.03 -9.08
N GLN A 258 13.87 -8.68 -8.09
CA GLN A 258 13.31 -8.76 -6.72
C GLN A 258 13.10 -7.37 -6.11
N GLU A 259 13.99 -6.42 -6.38
CA GLU A 259 13.89 -5.03 -5.89
C GLU A 259 12.66 -4.28 -6.42
N ARG A 260 12.04 -4.78 -7.49
CA ARG A 260 10.89 -4.17 -8.17
C ARG A 260 9.57 -4.91 -7.87
N LEU A 261 9.62 -6.11 -7.31
CA LEU A 261 8.42 -6.86 -6.91
C LEU A 261 7.49 -6.07 -5.97
N PRO A 262 7.99 -5.28 -5.01
CA PRO A 262 7.10 -4.45 -4.21
C PRO A 262 6.24 -3.48 -5.01
N SER A 263 6.76 -2.94 -6.11
CA SER A 263 5.98 -2.04 -6.98
C SER A 263 4.92 -2.80 -7.79
N ILE A 264 5.15 -4.09 -8.08
CA ILE A 264 4.12 -4.98 -8.65
C ILE A 264 3.00 -5.22 -7.64
N ILE A 265 3.35 -5.52 -6.39
CA ILE A 265 2.38 -5.72 -5.30
C ILE A 265 1.50 -4.47 -5.12
N LEU A 266 2.12 -3.29 -5.12
CA LEU A 266 1.41 -2.01 -5.01
C LEU A 266 0.55 -1.70 -6.23
N ALA A 267 0.94 -2.14 -7.44
CA ALA A 267 0.18 -1.91 -8.66
C ALA A 267 -1.05 -2.83 -8.79
N LEU A 268 -0.95 -4.07 -8.28
CA LEU A 268 -2.03 -5.06 -8.34
C LEU A 268 -3.09 -4.89 -7.27
N ASN A 269 -2.76 -4.18 -6.19
CA ASN A 269 -3.59 -4.08 -5.00
C ASN A 269 -3.93 -2.64 -4.69
N ASN A 270 -5.16 -2.40 -4.23
CA ASN A 270 -5.57 -1.08 -3.78
C ASN A 270 -5.08 -0.82 -2.33
N PHE A 271 -3.83 -0.40 -2.19
CA PHE A 271 -3.26 0.03 -0.92
C PHE A 271 -3.34 1.55 -0.77
N ARG A 272 -3.70 2.01 0.44
CA ARG A 272 -3.53 3.42 0.82
C ARG A 272 -2.10 3.65 1.23
N THR A 273 -1.41 4.48 0.47
CA THR A 273 0.03 4.65 0.56
C THR A 273 0.37 6.09 0.90
N ILE A 274 1.33 6.27 1.81
CA ILE A 274 2.03 7.54 1.94
C ILE A 274 3.47 7.39 1.48
N SER A 275 4.04 8.46 0.93
CA SER A 275 5.46 8.49 0.62
C SER A 275 6.17 9.67 1.27
N PHE A 276 7.34 9.37 1.84
CA PHE A 276 8.25 10.31 2.51
C PHE A 276 9.63 10.31 1.83
N GLY A 277 10.48 11.28 2.18
CA GLY A 277 11.86 11.36 1.63
C GLY A 277 11.90 11.74 0.15
N ARG A 278 11.10 12.73 -0.27
CA ARG A 278 11.04 13.22 -1.66
C ARG A 278 12.09 14.27 -1.98
N GLU A 279 13.33 14.04 -1.56
CA GLU A 279 14.39 15.00 -1.88
C GLU A 279 14.70 14.95 -3.38
N ILE A 280 14.57 16.12 -4.03
CA ILE A 280 14.99 16.29 -5.42
C ILE A 280 16.47 16.65 -5.38
N HIS A 281 17.32 15.73 -5.84
CA HIS A 281 18.75 15.97 -5.90
C HIS A 281 19.04 17.24 -6.75
N PRO A 282 19.94 18.15 -6.32
CA PRO A 282 20.24 19.40 -7.02
C PRO A 282 20.67 19.25 -8.50
N GLN A 283 21.03 18.03 -8.90
CA GLN A 283 21.43 17.69 -10.27
C GLN A 283 20.25 17.66 -11.26
N PHE A 284 19.01 17.60 -10.77
CA PHE A 284 17.83 17.66 -11.62
C PHE A 284 17.54 19.11 -11.99
N LEU A 285 17.83 19.45 -13.25
CA LEU A 285 17.39 20.70 -13.86
C LEU A 285 15.85 20.74 -13.84
N GLU A 286 15.26 21.84 -13.35
CA GLU A 286 13.81 22.08 -13.30
C GLU A 286 13.01 21.10 -12.40
N PRO A 287 13.22 21.14 -11.05
CA PRO A 287 12.54 20.26 -10.09
C PRO A 287 11.01 20.24 -10.23
N ALA A 288 10.41 21.37 -10.61
CA ALA A 288 8.97 21.49 -10.83
C ALA A 288 8.44 20.53 -11.92
N LYS A 289 9.22 20.26 -12.98
CA LYS A 289 8.78 19.34 -14.05
C LYS A 289 8.73 17.89 -13.58
N TYR A 290 9.64 17.48 -12.70
CA TYR A 290 9.62 16.15 -12.08
C TYR A 290 8.39 16.01 -11.16
N GLU A 291 8.08 17.03 -10.36
CA GLU A 291 6.86 17.04 -9.55
C GLU A 291 5.59 16.94 -10.42
N MET A 292 5.53 17.68 -11.52
CA MET A 292 4.40 17.57 -12.47
C MET A 292 4.30 16.17 -13.07
N CYS A 293 5.42 15.56 -13.48
CA CYS A 293 5.42 14.19 -13.98
C CYS A 293 4.86 13.21 -12.94
N ASN A 294 5.32 13.31 -11.69
CA ASN A 294 4.81 12.48 -10.59
C ASN A 294 3.31 12.71 -10.33
N TYR A 295 2.86 13.96 -10.34
CA TYR A 295 1.46 14.34 -10.15
C TYR A 295 0.54 13.73 -11.22
N PHE A 296 0.85 13.93 -12.50
CA PHE A 296 0.02 13.41 -13.60
C PHE A 296 0.00 11.87 -13.63
N LYS A 297 1.12 11.22 -13.34
CA LYS A 297 1.12 9.75 -13.18
C LYS A 297 0.28 9.29 -11.99
N SER A 298 0.38 9.96 -10.85
CA SER A 298 -0.44 9.64 -9.68
C SER A 298 -1.93 9.77 -9.99
N ARG A 299 -2.33 10.84 -10.69
CA ARG A 299 -3.73 10.99 -11.13
C ARG A 299 -4.13 9.88 -12.10
N TYR A 300 -3.32 9.62 -13.13
CA TYR A 300 -3.58 8.53 -14.08
C TYR A 300 -3.76 7.18 -13.38
N THR A 301 -2.97 6.87 -12.35
CA THR A 301 -3.12 5.61 -11.61
C THR A 301 -4.47 5.49 -10.89
N GLN A 302 -5.08 6.61 -10.52
CA GLN A 302 -6.38 6.67 -9.84
C GLN A 302 -7.56 6.77 -10.82
N THR A 303 -7.43 7.57 -11.88
CA THR A 303 -8.53 7.94 -12.79
C THR A 303 -8.54 7.14 -14.08
N LYS A 304 -7.37 6.63 -14.50
CA LYS A 304 -7.12 6.06 -15.84
C LYS A 304 -7.44 7.04 -17.00
N ASP A 305 -7.45 8.35 -16.73
CA ASP A 305 -7.69 9.38 -17.73
C ASP A 305 -6.52 9.47 -18.74
N PRO A 306 -6.76 9.20 -20.04
CA PRO A 306 -5.71 9.27 -21.07
C PRO A 306 -5.03 10.64 -21.16
N LEU A 307 -5.71 11.72 -20.78
CA LEU A 307 -5.15 13.07 -20.80
C LEU A 307 -4.01 13.21 -19.79
N ASP A 308 -4.16 12.65 -18.59
CA ASP A 308 -3.11 12.67 -17.57
C ASP A 308 -1.83 11.97 -18.08
N LEU A 309 -1.98 10.83 -18.77
CA LEU A 309 -0.85 10.11 -19.39
C LEU A 309 -0.21 10.92 -20.52
N LEU A 310 -1.01 11.57 -21.36
CA LEU A 310 -0.53 12.41 -22.46
C LEU A 310 0.28 13.61 -21.93
N VAL A 311 -0.24 14.30 -20.91
CA VAL A 311 0.43 15.45 -20.29
C VAL A 311 1.74 15.04 -19.64
N TYR A 312 1.77 13.93 -18.89
CA TYR A 312 3.02 13.36 -18.37
C TYR A 312 4.05 13.14 -19.48
N LYS A 313 3.66 12.46 -20.58
CA LYS A 313 4.58 12.16 -21.69
C LYS A 313 5.13 13.43 -22.33
N HIS A 314 4.30 14.46 -22.48
CA HIS A 314 4.74 15.76 -23.01
C HIS A 314 5.77 16.43 -22.09
N ILE A 315 5.49 16.54 -20.78
CA ILE A 315 6.41 17.15 -19.82
C ILE A 315 7.74 16.40 -19.79
N ARG A 316 7.70 15.07 -19.71
CA ARG A 316 8.89 14.21 -19.75
C ARG A 316 9.74 14.47 -20.99
N HIS A 317 9.13 14.62 -22.16
CA HIS A 317 9.85 14.93 -23.39
C HIS A 317 10.57 16.28 -23.34
N THR A 318 9.97 17.30 -22.71
CA THR A 318 10.65 18.61 -22.54
C THR A 318 11.87 18.55 -21.63
N ILE A 319 11.89 17.63 -20.65
CA ILE A 319 13.07 17.41 -19.79
C ILE A 319 14.24 16.87 -20.63
N LEU A 320 14.00 15.90 -21.52
CA LEU A 320 15.03 15.35 -22.43
C LEU A 320 15.67 16.43 -23.29
N ILE A 321 14.85 17.26 -23.95
CA ILE A 321 15.34 18.36 -24.79
C ILE A 321 16.21 19.33 -23.98
N SER A 322 15.84 19.61 -22.73
CA SER A 322 16.61 20.52 -21.87
C SER A 322 17.97 19.97 -21.45
N THR A 323 18.12 18.64 -21.40
CA THR A 323 19.39 17.97 -21.07
C THR A 323 20.30 17.79 -22.27
N GLU A 324 19.76 17.69 -23.49
CA GLU A 324 20.55 17.56 -24.73
C GLU A 324 21.14 18.90 -25.23
N ASN A 325 20.52 20.03 -24.86
CA ASN A 325 20.95 21.38 -25.27
C ASN A 325 21.97 22.03 -24.31
N LYS A 326 22.62 21.26 -23.44
CA LYS A 326 23.63 21.72 -22.47
C LYS A 326 24.87 20.87 -22.51
#